data_AF-A0A914SSW2-F1
#
_entry.id   AF-A0A914SSW2-F1
#
_cell.length_a   1.000
_cell.length_b   1.000
_cell.length_c   1.000
_cell.angle_alpha   90.00
_cell.angle_beta   90.00
_cell.angle_gamma   90.00
#
_symmetry.space_group_name_H-M   'P 1'
#
loop_
_entity.id
_entity.type
_entity.pdbx_description
1 polymer ?
#
loop_
_entity_poly.entity_id
_entity_poly.type
_entity_poly.pdbx_seq_one_letter_code
_entity_poly.pdbx_strand_id
1 'polypeptide(L)'
;MTEEIESSIIGSEDQEDDVPKRDMSKYREKLRSLHKKREESRKINHEHVVEEDRLKKLPKNYLQKRQRQEWELEELEGKKVAEESGVDYDRVKSLHMQADIAEKLENAKRRKKNPDTGFANYEAMSMRQYERLTNGIKPDMESYEQMKQVVGEDQFYPGVNTMIQGSHYPTKTALDKLSGDVQSQMKKRDQYHRRRMFDPDAPIDYINERNRKFNRKLERFYGPYTDDLKSDLEREEHQRQKKNRKWNLTKEKGSQRKKSKHQKKCS
;
A
#
# COMPACT_ATOMS: atom_id res chain seq x y z
N MET A 1 42.58 42.02 -24.13
CA MET A 1 41.54 42.91 -23.58
C MET A 1 40.70 42.07 -22.64
N THR A 2 41.15 41.80 -21.42
CA THR A 2 41.37 42.81 -20.38
C THR A 2 42.73 42.64 -19.69
N GLU A 3 43.75 43.25 -20.28
CA GLU A 3 44.76 43.95 -19.47
C GLU A 3 44.15 45.34 -19.17
N GLU A 4 44.68 46.02 -18.16
CA GLU A 4 44.12 47.20 -17.48
C GLU A 4 43.21 46.83 -16.30
N ILE A 5 43.85 46.48 -15.17
CA ILE A 5 43.82 47.26 -13.92
C ILE A 5 45.01 46.73 -13.10
N GLU A 6 46.22 47.04 -13.58
CA GLU A 6 47.40 47.18 -12.73
C GLU A 6 47.85 48.64 -12.88
N SER A 7 47.73 49.40 -11.80
CA SER A 7 48.54 50.58 -11.42
C SER A 7 47.68 51.63 -10.71
N SER A 8 47.55 51.48 -9.40
CA SER A 8 47.42 52.63 -8.49
C SER A 8 47.38 52.11 -7.05
N ILE A 9 48.55 52.05 -6.42
CA ILE A 9 48.86 52.74 -5.17
C ILE A 9 50.09 52.10 -4.55
N ILE A 10 51.20 52.83 -4.72
CA ILE A 10 52.41 52.74 -3.92
C ILE A 10 52.19 53.65 -2.70
N GLY A 11 52.48 53.12 -1.51
CA GLY A 11 53.03 53.86 -0.38
C GLY A 11 52.05 54.44 0.64
N SER A 12 52.05 53.89 1.86
CA SER A 12 52.41 54.64 3.08
C SER A 12 52.35 53.75 4.33
N GLU A 13 53.50 53.69 4.98
CA GLU A 13 53.73 53.70 6.43
C GLU A 13 53.39 52.47 7.29
N ASP A 14 54.48 51.98 7.89
CA ASP A 14 54.56 51.05 9.00
C ASP A 14 53.65 51.47 10.17
N GLN A 15 52.66 50.64 10.48
CA GLN A 15 52.13 50.51 11.83
C GLN A 15 52.48 49.10 12.34
N GLU A 16 53.45 49.05 13.25
CA GLU A 16 53.73 47.88 14.07
C GLU A 16 52.54 47.63 15.01
N ASP A 17 51.56 46.85 14.55
CA ASP A 17 50.60 46.21 15.45
C ASP A 17 51.20 44.90 15.97
N ASP A 18 51.44 44.90 17.27
CA ASP A 18 51.98 43.84 18.12
C ASP A 18 51.21 42.50 17.91
N VAL A 19 51.71 41.63 17.02
CA VAL A 19 51.11 40.32 16.76
C VAL A 19 51.42 39.39 17.93
N PRO A 20 50.42 38.95 18.73
CA PRO A 20 50.69 38.05 19.85
C PRO A 20 51.31 36.75 19.33
N LYS A 21 52.53 36.43 19.79
CA LYS A 21 53.22 35.16 19.49
C LYS A 21 52.26 34.00 19.76
N ARG A 22 51.80 33.36 18.68
CA ARG A 22 50.87 32.23 18.73
C ARG A 22 51.44 31.14 19.62
N ASP A 23 50.76 30.83 20.71
CA ASP A 23 51.10 29.73 21.60
C ASP A 23 51.02 28.40 20.81
N MET A 24 52.19 27.91 20.41
CA MET A 24 52.33 26.70 19.59
C MET A 24 51.77 25.46 20.28
N SER A 25 51.66 25.44 21.62
CA SER A 25 51.04 24.35 22.36
C SER A 25 49.53 24.30 22.12
N LYS A 26 48.83 25.43 22.27
CA LYS A 26 47.39 25.56 22.01
C LYS A 26 47.04 25.29 20.55
N TYR A 27 47.90 25.69 19.61
CA TYR A 27 47.73 25.37 18.19
C TYR A 27 47.86 23.85 17.92
N ARG A 28 48.86 23.19 18.50
CA ARG A 28 49.06 21.73 18.40
C ARG A 28 47.91 20.95 19.04
N GLU A 29 47.35 21.42 20.15
CA GLU A 29 46.16 20.83 20.78
C GLU A 29 44.90 21.00 19.92
N LYS A 30 44.69 22.20 19.37
CA LYS A 30 43.60 22.46 18.42
C LYS A 30 43.74 21.56 17.18
N LEU A 31 44.95 21.41 16.64
CA LEU A 31 45.22 20.53 15.52
C LEU A 31 44.90 19.05 15.86
N ARG A 32 45.34 18.57 17.04
CA ARG A 32 44.97 17.22 17.54
C ARG A 32 43.45 17.05 17.66
N SER A 33 42.74 18.06 18.16
CA SER A 33 41.27 18.03 18.26
C SER A 33 40.59 17.98 16.89
N LEU A 34 41.14 18.66 15.88
CA LEU A 34 40.64 18.64 14.50
C LEU A 34 40.91 17.30 13.82
N HIS A 35 42.07 16.68 14.08
CA HIS A 35 42.35 15.32 13.62
C HIS A 35 41.37 14.32 14.22
N LYS A 36 41.13 14.39 15.53
CA LYS A 36 40.14 13.54 16.21
C LYS A 36 38.75 13.71 15.60
N LYS A 37 38.28 14.95 15.39
CA LYS A 37 36.99 15.24 14.73
C LYS A 37 36.94 14.72 13.29
N ARG A 38 38.04 14.81 12.54
CA ARG A 38 38.14 14.27 11.17
C ARG A 38 38.09 12.74 11.18
N GLU A 39 38.73 12.08 12.12
CA GLU A 39 38.67 10.62 12.30
C GLU A 39 37.27 10.17 12.71
N GLU A 40 36.65 10.85 13.68
CA GLU A 40 35.25 10.64 14.09
C GLU A 40 34.30 10.79 12.89
N SER A 41 34.45 11.86 12.10
CA SER A 41 33.63 12.08 10.90
C SER A 41 33.82 10.99 9.85
N ARG A 42 35.07 10.54 9.63
CA ARG A 42 35.37 9.44 8.70
C ARG A 42 34.75 8.13 9.17
N LYS A 43 34.80 7.85 10.47
CA LYS A 43 34.21 6.66 11.07
C LYS A 43 32.69 6.66 10.94
N ILE A 44 32.04 7.76 11.29
CA ILE A 44 30.58 7.94 11.18
C ILE A 44 30.13 7.80 9.72
N ASN A 45 30.83 8.45 8.79
CA ASN A 45 30.51 8.32 7.37
C ASN A 45 30.68 6.88 6.87
N HIS A 46 31.73 6.18 7.31
CA HIS A 46 31.93 4.78 6.94
C HIS A 46 30.84 3.87 7.53
N GLU A 47 30.49 4.06 8.79
CA GLU A 47 29.42 3.35 9.49
C GLU A 47 28.08 3.53 8.77
N HIS A 48 27.70 4.77 8.42
CA HIS A 48 26.47 5.04 7.67
C HIS A 48 26.48 4.41 6.26
N VAL A 49 27.60 4.44 5.54
CA VAL A 49 27.70 3.80 4.21
C VAL A 49 27.52 2.27 4.33
N VAL A 50 28.10 1.67 5.36
CA VAL A 50 27.96 0.23 5.65
C VAL A 50 26.53 -0.11 6.07
N GLU A 51 25.89 0.71 6.89
CA GLU A 51 24.50 0.54 7.30
C GLU A 51 23.52 0.68 6.13
N GLU A 52 23.72 1.67 5.27
CA GLU A 52 22.92 1.84 4.06
C GLU A 52 23.05 0.63 3.11
N ASP A 53 24.27 0.14 2.91
CA ASP A 53 24.53 -1.05 2.10
C ASP A 53 23.88 -2.30 2.73
N ARG A 54 23.95 -2.43 4.06
CA ARG A 54 23.26 -3.48 4.82
C ARG A 54 21.74 -3.38 4.65
N LEU A 55 21.15 -2.18 4.74
CA LEU A 55 19.72 -1.97 4.54
C LEU A 55 19.28 -2.26 3.10
N LYS A 56 20.12 -1.92 2.10
CA LYS A 56 19.88 -2.24 0.68
C LYS A 56 19.95 -3.74 0.40
N LYS A 57 20.84 -4.47 1.09
CA LYS A 57 20.97 -5.94 1.00
C LYS A 57 19.86 -6.68 1.75
N LEU A 58 19.22 -6.05 2.73
CA LEU A 58 18.13 -6.65 3.49
C LEU A 58 16.87 -6.79 2.61
N PRO A 59 16.12 -7.89 2.78
CA PRO A 59 14.82 -8.00 2.14
C PRO A 59 13.88 -6.94 2.72
N LYS A 60 13.04 -6.35 1.86
CA LYS A 60 12.07 -5.30 2.20
C LYS A 60 11.19 -5.62 3.44
N ASN A 61 10.93 -6.90 3.70
CA ASN A 61 10.06 -7.36 4.80
C ASN A 61 10.82 -7.60 6.13
N TYR A 62 12.13 -7.41 6.19
CA TYR A 62 12.95 -7.77 7.35
C TYR A 62 12.54 -7.02 8.63
N LEU A 63 12.33 -5.70 8.54
CA LEU A 63 11.95 -4.87 9.69
C LEU A 63 10.59 -5.28 10.27
N GLN A 64 9.61 -5.57 9.41
CA GLN A 64 8.30 -6.05 9.83
C GLN A 64 8.39 -7.42 10.50
N LYS A 65 9.25 -8.31 10.00
CA LYS A 65 9.51 -9.61 10.60
C LYS A 65 10.15 -9.45 11.99
N ARG A 66 11.12 -8.55 12.14
CA ARG A 66 11.79 -8.28 13.42
C ARG A 66 10.80 -7.71 14.45
N GLN A 67 10.01 -6.70 14.07
CA GLN A 67 8.98 -6.13 14.95
C GLN A 67 7.95 -7.19 15.40
N ARG A 68 7.57 -8.11 14.50
CA ARG A 68 6.69 -9.22 14.86
C ARG A 68 7.34 -10.14 15.90
N GLN A 69 8.62 -10.47 15.72
CA GLN A 69 9.36 -11.32 16.66
C GLN A 69 9.52 -10.64 18.02
N GLU A 70 9.82 -9.34 18.06
CA GLU A 70 9.87 -8.54 19.29
C GLU A 70 8.52 -8.56 20.02
N TRP A 71 7.41 -8.36 19.29
CA TRP A 71 6.06 -8.43 19.86
C TRP A 71 5.69 -9.83 20.37
N GLU A 72 6.07 -10.90 19.66
CA GLU A 72 5.86 -12.29 20.11
C GLU A 72 6.64 -12.60 21.39
N LEU A 73 7.87 -12.10 21.51
CA LEU A 73 8.68 -12.25 22.73
C LEU A 73 8.06 -11.52 23.92
N GLU A 74 7.64 -10.26 23.73
CA GLU A 74 6.97 -9.48 24.77
C GLU A 74 5.67 -10.16 25.23
N GLU A 75 4.89 -10.74 24.31
CA GLU A 75 3.68 -11.47 24.66
C GLU A 75 3.98 -12.77 25.45
N LEU A 76 5.06 -13.47 25.11
CA LEU A 76 5.50 -14.66 25.86
C LEU A 76 6.02 -14.30 27.26
N GLU A 77 6.79 -13.23 27.39
CA GLU A 77 7.27 -12.73 28.68
C GLU A 77 6.09 -12.28 29.56
N GLY A 78 5.15 -11.54 28.98
CA GLY A 78 3.93 -11.13 29.68
C GLY A 78 3.09 -12.32 30.18
N LYS A 79 2.98 -13.39 29.36
CA LYS A 79 2.31 -14.63 29.78
C LYS A 79 3.04 -15.33 30.92
N LYS A 80 4.36 -15.43 30.87
CA LYS A 80 5.16 -16.03 31.95
C LYS A 80 4.98 -15.28 33.27
N VAL A 81 5.06 -13.95 33.25
CA VAL A 81 4.84 -13.12 34.45
C VAL A 81 3.42 -13.29 34.99
N ALA A 82 2.42 -13.42 34.11
CA ALA A 82 1.04 -13.68 34.50
C ALA A 82 0.85 -15.08 35.12
N GLU A 83 1.50 -16.11 34.56
CA GLU A 83 1.52 -17.47 35.11
C GLU A 83 2.21 -17.52 36.49
N GLU A 84 3.36 -16.87 36.64
CA GLU A 84 4.10 -16.77 37.91
C GLU A 84 3.31 -16.03 39.00
N SER A 85 2.52 -15.02 38.61
CA SER A 85 1.65 -14.27 39.52
C SER A 85 0.26 -14.91 39.71
N GLY A 86 -0.07 -15.98 38.98
CA GLY A 86 -1.35 -16.67 39.04
C GLY A 86 -2.54 -15.85 38.52
N VAL A 87 -2.28 -14.84 37.67
CA VAL A 87 -3.31 -13.97 37.09
C VAL A 87 -3.54 -14.32 35.62
N ASP A 88 -4.78 -14.20 35.14
CA ASP A 88 -5.11 -14.39 33.74
C ASP A 88 -4.55 -13.25 32.86
N TYR A 89 -3.62 -13.59 31.96
CA TYR A 89 -2.95 -12.66 31.06
C TYR A 89 -3.92 -11.90 30.15
N ASP A 90 -4.96 -12.56 29.62
CA ASP A 90 -5.89 -11.94 28.68
C ASP A 90 -6.77 -10.89 29.37
N ARG A 91 -7.07 -11.10 30.65
CA ARG A 91 -7.74 -10.12 31.50
C ARG A 91 -6.86 -8.91 31.77
N VAL A 92 -5.59 -9.10 32.14
CA VAL A 92 -4.63 -8.00 32.37
C VAL A 92 -4.43 -7.18 31.09
N LYS A 93 -4.29 -7.84 29.95
CA LYS A 93 -4.14 -7.20 28.63
C LYS A 93 -5.39 -6.40 28.25
N SER A 94 -6.57 -6.92 28.57
CA SER A 94 -7.84 -6.23 28.32
C SER A 94 -8.02 -4.99 29.21
N LEU A 95 -7.54 -5.02 30.46
CA LEU A 95 -7.56 -3.85 31.35
C LEU A 95 -6.64 -2.71 30.89
N HIS A 96 -5.49 -3.04 30.29
CA HIS A 96 -4.54 -2.05 29.78
C HIS A 96 -4.90 -1.52 28.38
N MET A 97 -5.86 -2.16 27.70
CA MET A 97 -6.28 -1.74 26.37
C MET A 97 -7.26 -0.56 26.46
N GLN A 98 -6.91 0.56 25.82
CA GLN A 98 -7.80 1.71 25.71
C GLN A 98 -9.11 1.34 25.01
N ALA A 99 -10.24 1.92 25.46
CA ALA A 99 -11.57 1.65 24.92
C ALA A 99 -11.67 1.88 23.40
N ASP A 100 -11.09 2.97 22.89
CA ASP A 100 -11.09 3.29 21.45
C ASP A 100 -10.37 2.23 20.61
N ILE A 101 -9.29 1.65 21.15
CA ILE A 101 -8.51 0.60 20.48
C ILE A 101 -9.31 -0.71 20.51
N ALA A 102 -9.96 -1.02 21.64
CA ALA A 102 -10.83 -2.17 21.78
C ALA A 102 -11.99 -2.13 20.77
N GLU A 103 -12.66 -0.99 20.61
CA GLU A 103 -13.76 -0.82 19.66
C GLU A 103 -13.28 -0.97 18.21
N LYS A 104 -12.13 -0.40 17.85
CA LYS A 104 -11.53 -0.57 16.52
C LYS A 104 -11.20 -2.03 16.23
N LEU A 105 -10.63 -2.75 17.21
CA LEU A 105 -10.34 -4.18 17.07
C LEU A 105 -11.62 -5.00 16.93
N GLU A 106 -12.66 -4.69 17.71
CA GLU A 106 -13.95 -5.36 17.61
C GLU A 106 -14.60 -5.12 16.25
N ASN A 107 -14.64 -3.88 15.78
CA ASN A 107 -15.14 -3.51 14.47
C ASN A 107 -14.34 -4.19 13.34
N ALA A 108 -13.02 -4.28 13.46
CA ALA A 108 -12.18 -5.01 12.52
C ALA A 108 -12.49 -6.52 12.51
N LYS A 109 -12.71 -7.13 13.69
CA LYS A 109 -13.16 -8.53 13.80
C LYS A 109 -14.51 -8.70 13.13
N ARG A 110 -15.50 -7.85 13.43
CA ARG A 110 -16.84 -7.87 12.82
C ARG A 110 -16.78 -7.80 11.28
N ARG A 111 -15.92 -6.93 10.72
CA ARG A 111 -15.72 -6.82 9.27
C ARG A 111 -15.13 -8.08 8.62
N LYS A 112 -14.36 -8.88 9.37
CA LYS A 112 -13.73 -10.12 8.90
C LYS A 112 -14.58 -11.37 9.10
N LYS A 113 -15.71 -11.31 9.82
CA LYS A 113 -16.53 -12.49 10.15
C LYS A 113 -17.20 -13.15 8.94
N ASN A 114 -17.56 -12.39 7.91
CA ASN A 114 -18.21 -12.91 6.70
C ASN A 114 -17.42 -12.47 5.44
N PRO A 115 -16.24 -13.05 5.20
CA PRO A 115 -15.49 -12.80 3.98
C PRO A 115 -16.22 -13.40 2.78
N ASP A 116 -16.04 -12.81 1.61
CA ASP A 116 -16.52 -13.41 0.36
C ASP A 116 -15.57 -14.54 -0.05
N THR A 117 -16.05 -15.79 0.05
CA THR A 117 -15.28 -16.99 -0.33
C THR A 117 -15.24 -17.21 -1.84
N GLY A 118 -15.92 -16.37 -2.62
CA GLY A 118 -16.05 -16.51 -4.07
C GLY A 118 -17.31 -17.27 -4.48
N PHE A 119 -17.52 -17.35 -5.80
CA PHE A 119 -18.69 -18.02 -6.38
C PHE A 119 -18.51 -19.54 -6.31
N ALA A 120 -19.39 -20.22 -5.56
CA ALA A 120 -19.48 -21.67 -5.53
C ALA A 120 -20.64 -22.19 -6.40
N ASN A 121 -21.88 -21.84 -6.02
CA ASN A 121 -23.10 -22.16 -6.77
C ASN A 121 -24.10 -20.99 -6.67
N TYR A 122 -25.14 -21.02 -7.52
CA TYR A 122 -26.17 -19.98 -7.51
C TYR A 122 -27.05 -20.02 -6.25
N GLU A 123 -27.26 -21.20 -5.67
CA GLU A 123 -28.07 -21.38 -4.47
C GLU A 123 -27.42 -20.73 -3.23
N ALA A 124 -26.15 -21.01 -2.94
CA ALA A 124 -25.45 -20.39 -1.81
C ALA A 124 -25.32 -18.88 -2.00
N MET A 125 -25.14 -18.41 -3.24
CA MET A 125 -25.16 -16.97 -3.52
C MET A 125 -26.53 -16.33 -3.26
N SER A 126 -27.60 -17.05 -3.62
CA SER A 126 -28.98 -16.60 -3.36
C SER A 126 -29.29 -16.58 -1.88
N MET A 127 -28.88 -17.61 -1.12
CA MET A 127 -29.01 -17.68 0.33
C MET A 127 -28.23 -16.55 1.02
N ARG A 128 -26.98 -16.29 0.62
CA ARG A 128 -26.18 -15.19 1.17
C ARG A 128 -26.82 -13.83 0.89
N GLN A 129 -27.39 -13.64 -0.30
CA GLN A 129 -28.15 -12.44 -0.62
C GLN A 129 -29.40 -12.32 0.26
N TYR A 130 -30.13 -13.43 0.44
CA TYR A 130 -31.34 -13.49 1.26
C TYR A 130 -31.03 -13.17 2.72
N GLU A 131 -30.02 -13.79 3.33
CA GLU A 131 -29.54 -13.49 4.69
C GLU A 131 -29.16 -12.01 4.84
N ARG A 132 -28.48 -11.44 3.84
CA ARG A 132 -28.11 -10.01 3.88
C ARG A 132 -29.34 -9.10 3.79
N LEU A 133 -30.35 -9.48 3.01
CA LEU A 133 -31.59 -8.70 2.87
C LEU A 133 -32.43 -8.81 4.14
N THR A 134 -32.64 -10.03 4.64
CA THR A 134 -33.40 -10.29 5.88
C THR A 134 -32.80 -9.60 7.09
N ASN A 135 -31.48 -9.66 7.28
CA ASN A 135 -30.79 -8.94 8.35
C ASN A 135 -30.87 -7.40 8.22
N GLY A 136 -31.18 -6.89 7.03
CA GLY A 136 -31.34 -5.45 6.77
C GLY A 136 -32.77 -4.95 6.97
N ILE A 137 -33.76 -5.84 7.00
CA ILE A 137 -35.17 -5.48 7.21
C ILE A 137 -35.33 -5.09 8.68
N LYS A 138 -35.92 -3.91 8.92
CA LYS A 138 -36.31 -3.44 10.26
C LYS A 138 -37.84 -3.45 10.33
N PRO A 139 -38.44 -4.47 10.98
CA PRO A 139 -39.88 -4.52 11.18
C PRO A 139 -40.34 -3.34 12.04
N ASP A 140 -41.49 -2.78 11.69
CA ASP A 140 -42.17 -1.78 12.49
C ASP A 140 -43.24 -2.48 13.34
N MET A 141 -43.05 -2.49 14.65
CA MET A 141 -43.90 -3.25 15.57
C MET A 141 -45.27 -2.61 15.75
N GLU A 142 -45.38 -1.28 15.65
CA GLU A 142 -46.66 -0.58 15.81
C GLU A 142 -47.62 -0.91 14.67
N SER A 143 -47.15 -0.85 13.41
CA SER A 143 -47.96 -1.25 12.26
C SER A 143 -48.30 -2.74 12.26
N TYR A 144 -47.42 -3.59 12.79
CA TYR A 144 -47.69 -5.01 13.00
C TYR A 144 -48.84 -5.24 13.99
N GLU A 145 -48.84 -4.56 15.14
CA GLU A 145 -49.90 -4.67 16.15
C GLU A 145 -51.25 -4.13 15.65
N GLN A 146 -51.25 -3.00 14.95
CA GLN A 146 -52.46 -2.44 14.32
C GLN A 146 -53.06 -3.43 13.31
N MET A 147 -52.20 -4.04 12.48
CA MET A 147 -52.63 -5.03 11.50
C MET A 147 -53.15 -6.31 12.17
N LYS A 148 -52.53 -6.74 13.29
CA LYS A 148 -53.01 -7.87 14.10
C LYS A 148 -54.42 -7.61 14.63
N GLN A 149 -54.71 -6.41 15.12
CA GLN A 149 -56.04 -6.05 15.63
C GLN A 149 -57.10 -6.00 14.52
N VAL A 150 -56.77 -5.45 13.35
CA VAL A 150 -57.71 -5.30 12.23
C VAL A 150 -58.06 -6.65 11.59
N VAL A 151 -57.07 -7.54 11.42
CA VAL A 151 -57.25 -8.84 10.76
C VAL A 151 -57.83 -9.89 11.71
N GLY A 152 -57.59 -9.76 13.02
CA GLY A 152 -58.00 -10.74 14.03
C GLY A 152 -57.07 -11.96 14.07
N GLU A 153 -57.01 -12.67 15.20
CA GLU A 153 -55.98 -13.71 15.42
C GLU A 153 -56.10 -14.92 14.47
N ASP A 154 -57.32 -15.33 14.12
CA ASP A 154 -57.56 -16.50 13.26
C ASP A 154 -57.08 -16.31 11.81
N GLN A 155 -57.15 -15.09 11.28
CA GLN A 155 -56.70 -14.78 9.92
C GLN A 155 -55.24 -14.30 9.89
N PHE A 156 -54.75 -13.73 10.99
CA PHE A 156 -53.40 -13.20 11.09
C PHE A 156 -52.34 -14.30 11.22
N TYR A 157 -52.69 -15.43 11.83
CA TYR A 157 -51.87 -16.64 11.86
C TYR A 157 -52.46 -17.73 10.96
N PRO A 158 -52.36 -17.57 9.62
CA PRO A 158 -52.97 -18.49 8.68
C PRO A 158 -52.30 -19.88 8.73
N GLY A 159 -53.13 -20.92 8.76
CA GLY A 159 -52.72 -22.29 8.49
C GLY A 159 -52.68 -22.59 6.98
N VAL A 160 -52.28 -23.80 6.61
CA VAL A 160 -52.16 -24.21 5.18
C VAL A 160 -53.48 -24.08 4.41
N ASN A 161 -54.63 -24.25 5.09
CA ASN A 161 -55.96 -24.26 4.50
C ASN A 161 -56.80 -23.00 4.81
N THR A 162 -56.23 -21.99 5.47
CA THR A 162 -56.98 -20.77 5.80
C THR A 162 -56.94 -19.81 4.62
N MET A 163 -58.10 -19.48 4.06
CA MET A 163 -58.22 -18.52 2.96
C MET A 163 -58.17 -17.09 3.51
N ILE A 164 -57.04 -16.39 3.30
CA ILE A 164 -56.90 -14.97 3.64
C ILE A 164 -57.60 -14.15 2.56
N GLN A 165 -58.78 -13.61 2.86
CA GLN A 165 -59.52 -12.81 1.90
C GLN A 165 -59.08 -11.34 1.94
N GLY A 166 -58.21 -10.95 0.99
CA GLY A 166 -58.13 -9.60 0.40
C GLY A 166 -58.01 -8.37 1.31
N SER A 167 -57.86 -8.53 2.63
CA SER A 167 -57.96 -7.46 3.63
C SER A 167 -56.68 -6.65 3.78
N HIS A 168 -55.60 -7.06 3.12
CA HIS A 168 -54.31 -6.39 3.19
C HIS A 168 -54.05 -5.52 1.95
N TYR A 169 -54.32 -4.22 2.10
CA TYR A 169 -53.86 -3.21 1.15
C TYR A 169 -52.56 -2.60 1.66
N PRO A 170 -51.42 -2.81 0.96
CA PRO A 170 -50.15 -2.24 1.38
C PRO A 170 -50.25 -0.72 1.38
N THR A 171 -49.80 -0.11 2.46
CA THR A 171 -49.69 1.35 2.56
C THR A 171 -48.74 1.89 1.49
N LYS A 172 -48.98 3.10 0.99
CA LYS A 172 -48.10 3.75 0.00
C LYS A 172 -46.65 3.80 0.47
N THR A 173 -46.44 4.03 1.78
CA THR A 173 -45.12 4.04 2.41
C THR A 173 -44.43 2.67 2.36
N ALA A 174 -45.16 1.56 2.49
CA ALA A 174 -44.60 0.21 2.35
C ALA A 174 -44.21 -0.09 0.90
N LEU A 175 -45.01 0.36 -0.08
CA LEU A 175 -44.69 0.25 -1.50
C LEU A 175 -43.43 1.04 -1.85
N ASP A 176 -43.31 2.27 -1.33
CA ASP A 176 -42.13 3.10 -1.56
C ASP A 176 -40.86 2.47 -0.98
N LYS A 177 -40.94 1.91 0.25
CA LYS A 177 -39.83 1.15 0.86
C LYS A 177 -39.41 -0.04 0.00
N LEU A 178 -40.36 -0.84 -0.47
CA LEU A 178 -40.09 -1.98 -1.36
C LEU A 178 -39.42 -1.52 -2.67
N SER A 179 -39.93 -0.44 -3.28
CA SER A 179 -39.36 0.12 -4.51
C SER A 179 -37.92 0.60 -4.31
N GLY A 180 -37.63 1.26 -3.19
CA GLY A 180 -36.29 1.73 -2.81
C GLY A 180 -35.32 0.58 -2.57
N ASP A 181 -35.78 -0.51 -1.97
CA ASP A 181 -34.99 -1.72 -1.77
C ASP A 181 -34.68 -2.42 -3.09
N VAL A 182 -35.63 -2.54 -4.01
CA VAL A 182 -35.41 -3.10 -5.36
C VAL A 182 -34.38 -2.26 -6.13
N GLN A 183 -34.53 -0.93 -6.12
CA GLN A 183 -33.54 -0.04 -6.75
C GLN A 183 -32.15 -0.17 -6.12
N SER A 184 -32.08 -0.33 -4.79
CA SER A 184 -30.83 -0.55 -4.07
C SER A 184 -30.18 -1.89 -4.42
N GLN A 185 -30.99 -2.94 -4.63
CA GLN A 185 -30.53 -4.24 -5.11
C GLN A 185 -29.96 -4.13 -6.53
N MET A 186 -30.62 -3.40 -7.43
CA MET A 186 -30.13 -3.13 -8.79
C MET A 186 -28.77 -2.42 -8.76
N LYS A 187 -28.66 -1.33 -7.97
CA LYS A 187 -27.39 -0.59 -7.81
C LYS A 187 -26.26 -1.49 -7.29
N LYS A 188 -26.53 -2.35 -6.31
CA LYS A 188 -25.55 -3.32 -5.79
C LYS A 188 -25.13 -4.34 -6.84
N ARG A 189 -26.06 -4.82 -7.66
CA ARG A 189 -25.78 -5.74 -8.77
C ARG A 189 -24.90 -5.10 -9.83
N ASP A 190 -25.17 -3.85 -10.19
CA ASP A 190 -24.38 -3.12 -11.19
C ASP A 190 -22.95 -2.85 -10.69
N GLN A 191 -22.79 -2.58 -9.40
CA GLN A 191 -21.49 -2.37 -8.75
C GLN A 191 -20.72 -3.67 -8.45
N TYR A 192 -21.32 -4.85 -8.64
CA TYR A 192 -20.68 -6.13 -8.37
C TYR A 192 -19.40 -6.31 -9.20
N HIS A 193 -19.45 -5.94 -10.48
CA HIS A 193 -18.26 -5.91 -11.33
C HIS A 193 -17.57 -4.54 -11.27
N ARG A 194 -16.65 -4.39 -10.32
CA ARG A 194 -15.78 -3.22 -10.26
C ARG A 194 -14.75 -3.26 -11.38
N ARG A 195 -14.71 -2.23 -12.23
CA ARG A 195 -13.65 -2.08 -13.23
C ARG A 195 -12.31 -1.90 -12.51
N ARG A 196 -11.33 -2.75 -12.80
CA ARG A 196 -9.94 -2.49 -12.37
C ARG A 196 -9.44 -1.28 -13.15
N MET A 197 -8.74 -0.37 -12.47
CA MET A 197 -8.14 0.81 -13.10
C MET A 197 -7.22 0.36 -14.24
N PHE A 198 -7.28 1.06 -15.37
CA PHE A 198 -6.36 0.83 -16.47
C PHE A 198 -5.01 1.46 -16.10
N ASP A 199 -3.96 0.65 -16.13
CA ASP A 199 -2.59 1.12 -15.93
C ASP A 199 -2.02 1.49 -17.32
N PRO A 200 -1.73 2.78 -17.58
CA PRO A 200 -1.22 3.21 -18.89
C PRO A 200 0.21 2.77 -19.15
N ASP A 201 0.98 2.42 -18.11
CA ASP A 201 2.39 2.06 -18.23
C ASP A 201 2.61 0.55 -18.37
N ALA A 202 1.54 -0.24 -18.24
CA ALA A 202 1.60 -1.69 -18.43
C ALA A 202 1.88 -2.05 -19.91
N PRO A 203 2.76 -3.03 -20.18
CA PRO A 203 3.01 -3.51 -21.54
C PRO A 203 1.71 -3.95 -22.23
N ILE A 204 1.40 -3.31 -23.38
CA ILE A 204 0.17 -3.57 -24.12
C ILE A 204 0.41 -4.77 -25.05
N ASP A 205 -0.22 -5.89 -24.74
CA ASP A 205 -0.18 -7.15 -25.49
C ASP A 205 -1.38 -7.33 -26.44
N TYR A 206 -2.21 -6.30 -26.59
CA TYR A 206 -3.46 -6.35 -27.35
C TYR A 206 -3.64 -5.17 -28.31
N ILE A 207 -4.37 -5.42 -29.40
CA ILE A 207 -4.73 -4.40 -30.40
C ILE A 207 -6.11 -3.80 -30.11
N ASN A 208 -7.07 -4.60 -29.61
CA ASN A 208 -8.44 -4.17 -29.35
C ASN A 208 -8.94 -4.64 -27.97
N GLU A 209 -10.07 -4.07 -27.50
CA GLU A 209 -10.64 -4.36 -26.19
C GLU A 209 -11.09 -5.83 -26.02
N ARG A 210 -11.57 -6.47 -27.10
CA ARG A 210 -11.98 -7.88 -27.08
C ARG A 210 -10.76 -8.80 -26.90
N ASN A 211 -9.67 -8.48 -27.58
CA ASN A 211 -8.38 -9.15 -27.50
C ASN A 211 -7.79 -8.98 -26.09
N ARG A 212 -7.84 -7.77 -25.51
CA ARG A 212 -7.46 -7.54 -24.10
C ARG A 212 -8.20 -8.47 -23.13
N LYS A 213 -9.52 -8.59 -23.28
CA LYS A 213 -10.33 -9.47 -22.42
C LYS A 213 -9.99 -10.95 -22.65
N PHE A 214 -9.67 -11.32 -23.88
CA PHE A 214 -9.27 -12.68 -24.25
C PHE A 214 -7.88 -13.03 -23.69
N ASN A 215 -6.86 -12.19 -23.89
CA ASN A 215 -5.53 -12.36 -23.29
C ASN A 215 -5.62 -12.41 -21.77
N ARG A 216 -6.44 -11.54 -21.16
CA ARG A 216 -6.69 -11.60 -19.71
C ARG A 216 -7.39 -12.89 -19.27
N LYS A 217 -8.19 -13.52 -20.12
CA LYS A 217 -8.76 -14.84 -19.86
C LYS A 217 -7.64 -15.88 -19.91
N LEU A 218 -6.80 -15.86 -20.94
CA LEU A 218 -5.65 -16.77 -21.07
C LEU A 218 -4.71 -16.65 -19.87
N GLU A 219 -4.36 -15.44 -19.45
CA GLU A 219 -3.48 -15.20 -18.31
C GLU A 219 -4.01 -15.82 -17.01
N ARG A 220 -5.34 -15.83 -16.79
CA ARG A 220 -5.93 -16.45 -15.60
C ARG A 220 -5.79 -17.97 -15.57
N PHE A 221 -5.85 -18.62 -16.73
CA PHE A 221 -5.81 -20.09 -16.83
C PHE A 221 -4.39 -20.61 -17.02
N TYR A 222 -3.60 -19.95 -17.88
CA TYR A 222 -2.29 -20.41 -18.31
C TYR A 222 -1.14 -19.67 -17.63
N GLY A 223 -1.35 -18.45 -17.12
CA GLY A 223 -0.32 -17.67 -16.42
C GLY A 223 0.48 -18.50 -15.43
N PRO A 224 -0.16 -19.20 -14.46
CA PRO A 224 0.56 -20.02 -13.48
C PRO A 224 1.45 -21.12 -14.07
N TYR A 225 1.21 -21.54 -15.31
CA TYR A 225 2.00 -22.57 -16.01
C TYR A 225 3.02 -21.98 -16.98
N THR A 226 2.85 -20.73 -17.41
CA THR A 226 3.68 -20.07 -18.42
C THR A 226 4.55 -18.94 -17.85
N ASP A 227 4.55 -18.75 -16.53
CA ASP A 227 5.31 -17.69 -15.85
C ASP A 227 6.83 -17.77 -16.12
N ASP A 228 7.38 -18.99 -16.21
CA ASP A 228 8.79 -19.21 -16.53
C ASP A 228 9.12 -18.77 -17.96
N LEU A 229 8.29 -19.18 -18.93
CA LEU A 229 8.45 -18.80 -20.34
C LEU A 229 8.35 -17.28 -20.51
N LYS A 230 7.41 -16.65 -19.80
CA LYS A 230 7.24 -15.19 -19.82
C LYS A 230 8.48 -14.48 -19.25
N SER A 231 8.99 -14.97 -18.12
CA SER A 231 10.19 -14.43 -17.48
C SER A 231 11.44 -14.56 -18.36
N ASP A 232 11.57 -15.68 -19.08
CA ASP A 232 12.67 -15.89 -20.03
C ASP A 232 12.55 -14.97 -21.25
N LEU A 233 11.36 -14.78 -21.81
CA LEU A 233 11.11 -13.83 -22.90
C LEU A 233 11.45 -12.39 -22.49
N GLU A 234 11.00 -11.94 -21.32
CA GLU A 234 11.32 -10.61 -20.80
C GLU A 234 12.83 -10.42 -20.60
N ARG A 235 13.52 -11.47 -20.15
CA ARG A 235 14.98 -11.48 -20.01
C ARG A 235 15.66 -11.34 -21.36
N GLU A 236 15.24 -12.09 -22.37
CA GLU A 236 15.78 -12.01 -23.73
C GLU A 236 15.54 -10.65 -24.37
N GLU A 237 14.34 -10.09 -24.24
CA GLU A 237 14.02 -8.75 -24.74
C GLU A 237 14.91 -7.68 -24.10
N HIS A 238 15.10 -7.74 -22.79
CA HIS A 238 15.96 -6.81 -22.08
C HIS A 238 17.43 -6.93 -22.53
N GLN A 239 17.93 -8.16 -22.76
CA GLN A 239 19.27 -8.38 -23.34
C GLN A 239 19.37 -7.83 -24.76
N ARG A 240 18.32 -7.99 -25.59
CA ARG A 240 18.25 -7.44 -26.94
C ARG A 240 18.29 -5.92 -26.92
N GLN A 241 17.52 -5.28 -26.05
CA GLN A 241 17.54 -3.82 -25.87
C GLN A 241 18.91 -3.31 -25.42
N LYS A 242 19.56 -4.00 -24.47
CA LYS A 242 20.94 -3.69 -24.06
C LYS A 242 21.93 -3.78 -25.22
N LYS A 243 21.85 -4.84 -26.03
CA LYS A 243 22.68 -5.00 -27.24
C LYS A 243 22.45 -3.86 -28.24
N ASN A 244 21.18 -3.52 -28.52
CA ASN A 244 20.83 -2.42 -29.43
C ASN A 244 21.35 -1.06 -28.92
N ARG A 245 21.20 -0.78 -27.61
CA ARG A 245 21.71 0.45 -27.01
C ARG A 245 23.23 0.54 -27.12
N LYS A 246 23.93 -0.56 -26.86
CA LYS A 246 25.39 -0.65 -27.02
C LYS A 246 25.81 -0.42 -28.48
N TRP A 247 25.10 -1.02 -29.43
CA TRP A 247 25.36 -0.83 -30.86
C TRP A 247 25.16 0.63 -31.30
N ASN A 248 24.06 1.27 -30.91
CA ASN A 248 23.80 2.69 -31.19
C ASN A 248 24.90 3.61 -30.61
N LEU A 249 25.30 3.40 -29.35
CA LEU A 249 26.41 4.13 -28.72
C LEU A 249 27.73 3.98 -29.49
N THR A 250 28.04 2.78 -29.97
CA THR A 250 29.26 2.56 -30.78
C THR A 250 29.19 3.25 -32.14
N LYS A 251 28.01 3.27 -32.78
CA LYS A 251 27.77 3.96 -34.04
C LYS A 251 27.90 5.48 -33.90
N GLU A 252 27.35 6.05 -32.83
CA GLU A 252 27.49 7.47 -32.50
C GLU A 252 28.96 7.85 -32.24
N LYS A 253 29.68 7.09 -31.41
CA LYS A 253 31.12 7.31 -31.16
C LYS A 253 31.95 7.22 -32.45
N GLY A 254 31.61 6.30 -33.35
CA GLY A 254 32.23 6.18 -34.68
C GLY A 254 31.96 7.40 -35.56
N SER A 255 30.72 7.90 -35.58
CA SER A 255 30.34 9.12 -36.30
C SER A 255 31.05 10.36 -35.77
N GLN A 256 31.09 10.54 -34.45
CA GLN A 256 31.80 11.63 -33.78
C GLN A 256 33.31 11.59 -34.08
N ARG A 257 33.92 10.40 -34.07
CA ARG A 257 35.33 10.22 -34.48
C ARG A 257 35.57 10.59 -35.95
N LYS A 258 34.66 10.27 -36.87
CA LYS A 258 34.76 10.66 -38.28
C LYS A 258 34.63 12.18 -38.45
N LYS A 259 33.67 12.82 -37.77
CA LYS A 259 33.51 14.28 -37.77
C LYS A 259 34.74 15.00 -37.22
N SER A 260 35.29 14.53 -36.09
CA SER A 260 36.53 15.06 -35.51
C SER A 260 37.74 14.90 -36.44
N LYS A 261 37.88 13.75 -37.12
CA LYS A 261 38.94 13.56 -38.13
C LYS A 261 38.77 14.45 -39.36
N HIS A 262 37.54 14.74 -39.76
CA HIS A 262 37.26 15.63 -40.88
C HIS A 262 37.58 17.09 -40.52
N GLN A 263 37.17 17.55 -39.33
CA GLN A 263 37.55 18.88 -38.82
C GLN A 263 39.07 19.06 -38.71
N LYS A 264 39.79 18.06 -38.20
CA LYS A 264 41.28 18.10 -38.13
C LYS A 264 41.99 18.04 -39.49
N LYS A 265 41.31 17.67 -40.58
CA LYS A 265 41.88 17.69 -41.94
C LYS A 265 41.58 18.99 -42.68
N CYS A 266 40.62 19.78 -42.20
CA CYS A 266 40.23 21.06 -42.79
C CYS A 266 40.79 22.28 -42.02
N SER A 267 41.57 22.03 -40.95
CA SER A 267 42.42 23.01 -40.25
C SER A 267 43.88 22.73 -40.62
#